data_AF-A0A6N2AXK8-F1
#
_entry.id   AF-A0A6N2AXK8-F1
#
_cell.length_a   1.000
_cell.length_b   1.000
_cell.length_c   1.000
_cell.angle_alpha   90.00
_cell.angle_beta   90.00
_cell.angle_gamma   90.00
#
_symmetry.space_group_name_H-M   'P 1'
#
loop_
_entity.id
_entity.type
_entity.pdbx_description
1 polymer ?
#
loop_
_entity_poly.entity_id
_entity_poly.type
_entity_poly.pdbx_seq_one_letter_code
_entity_poly.pdbx_strand_id
1 'polypeptide(L)'
;MVVDGIAIKGQAYGVRSIRVDGTDALAAIAYRVSDHASSHDATQYRSKEESEYWRRRCLVARFRKWIQKNGWWSDQEEMEFRGNTKEQVLQALERAEETEKPPLADLFTDVYDQIPSNLQEQERFIRDAINKRPNEYPTNIPL
;
A
#
# COMPACT_ATOMS: atom_id res chain seq x y z
N MET A 1 6.75 -9.27 33.31
CA MET A 1 5.28 -9.36 33.48
C MET A 1 4.72 -9.55 32.08
N VAL A 2 4.54 -10.80 31.65
CA VAL A 2 4.00 -11.14 30.32
C VAL A 2 2.50 -10.90 30.38
N VAL A 3 2.01 -9.94 29.60
CA VAL A 3 0.58 -9.67 29.51
C VAL A 3 0.01 -10.64 28.49
N ASP A 4 -0.85 -11.55 28.93
CA ASP A 4 -1.61 -12.46 28.07
C ASP A 4 -2.53 -11.62 27.15
N GLY A 5 -2.06 -11.33 25.93
CA GLY A 5 -2.85 -10.64 24.92
C GLY A 5 -3.75 -11.63 24.20
N ILE A 6 -5.03 -11.68 24.52
CA ILE A 6 -6.01 -12.43 23.72
C ILE A 6 -6.42 -11.55 22.53
N ALA A 7 -5.88 -11.82 21.34
CA ALA A 7 -6.37 -11.24 20.10
C ALA A 7 -7.62 -12.00 19.63
N ILE A 8 -8.79 -11.35 19.65
CA ILE A 8 -10.05 -11.94 19.19
C ILE A 8 -10.43 -11.43 17.80
N LYS A 9 -10.71 -12.42 16.93
CA LYS A 9 -11.54 -12.46 15.71
C LYS A 9 -10.92 -12.09 14.35
N GLY A 10 -10.48 -13.14 13.65
CA GLY A 10 -10.53 -13.26 12.19
C GLY A 10 -11.17 -14.59 11.78
N GLN A 11 -12.50 -14.63 11.65
CA GLN A 11 -13.28 -15.84 11.32
C GLN A 11 -13.06 -16.35 9.87
N ALA A 12 -12.15 -15.72 9.12
CA ALA A 12 -11.86 -16.03 7.71
C ALA A 12 -11.05 -17.33 7.52
N TYR A 13 -10.30 -17.77 8.53
CA TYR A 13 -9.40 -18.94 8.43
C TYR A 13 -9.89 -20.21 9.18
N GLY A 14 -11.07 -20.18 9.80
CA GLY A 14 -11.61 -21.35 10.53
C GLY A 14 -10.96 -21.65 11.88
N VAL A 15 -10.07 -20.79 12.38
CA VAL A 15 -9.46 -20.90 13.71
C VAL A 15 -10.28 -20.08 14.72
N ARG A 16 -10.76 -20.72 15.80
CA ARG A 16 -11.64 -20.07 16.80
C ARG A 16 -10.91 -19.06 17.68
N SER A 17 -9.67 -19.36 18.07
CA SER A 17 -8.80 -18.49 18.86
C SER A 17 -7.36 -19.00 18.76
N ILE A 18 -6.39 -18.09 18.81
CA ILE A 18 -4.97 -18.39 19.01
C ILE A 18 -4.55 -17.63 20.26
N ARG A 19 -4.04 -18.34 21.27
CA ARG A 19 -3.35 -17.69 22.39
C ARG A 19 -1.92 -17.43 21.95
N VAL A 20 -1.47 -16.20 22.10
CA VAL A 20 -0.11 -15.77 21.79
C VAL A 20 0.52 -15.36 23.11
N ASP A 21 1.53 -16.10 23.58
CA ASP A 21 2.19 -15.90 24.88
C ASP A 21 3.70 -15.64 24.76
N GLY A 22 4.17 -15.36 23.54
CA GLY A 22 5.53 -14.92 23.27
C GLY A 22 5.76 -14.63 21.79
N THR A 23 6.83 -15.19 21.23
CA THR A 23 7.13 -15.09 19.80
C THR A 23 6.43 -16.23 19.05
N ASP A 24 5.15 -16.05 18.75
CA ASP A 24 4.37 -17.02 17.98
C ASP A 24 4.41 -16.71 16.48
N ALA A 25 4.69 -17.73 15.67
CA ALA A 25 4.70 -17.61 14.21
C ALA A 25 3.32 -17.95 13.63
N LEU A 26 2.77 -17.04 12.82
CA LEU A 26 1.55 -17.27 12.04
C LEU A 26 1.87 -17.29 10.55
N ALA A 27 1.51 -18.38 9.87
CA ALA A 27 1.59 -18.46 8.41
C ALA A 27 0.20 -18.32 7.79
N ALA A 28 -0.03 -17.20 7.09
CA ALA A 28 -1.23 -17.00 6.29
C ALA A 28 -0.95 -17.33 4.82
N ILE A 29 -1.56 -18.39 4.32
CA ILE A 29 -1.40 -18.81 2.91
C ILE A 29 -2.32 -17.96 2.04
N ALA A 30 -1.71 -17.16 1.16
CA ALA A 30 -2.40 -16.29 0.22
C ALA A 30 -1.75 -16.36 -1.17
N TYR A 31 -2.47 -15.87 -2.19
CA TYR A 31 -2.02 -15.88 -3.57
C TYR A 31 -2.06 -14.48 -4.18
N ARG A 32 -0.94 -14.04 -4.78
CA ARG A 32 -0.88 -12.79 -5.55
C ARG A 32 -1.38 -13.05 -6.97
N VAL A 33 -2.64 -12.72 -7.22
CA VAL A 33 -3.27 -12.91 -8.54
C VAL A 33 -2.61 -12.04 -9.62
N SER A 34 -2.10 -10.86 -9.25
CA SER A 34 -1.44 -9.93 -10.16
C SER A 34 0.05 -10.23 -10.35
N ASP A 35 0.66 -9.46 -11.26
CA ASP A 35 2.11 -9.39 -11.41
C ASP A 35 2.82 -8.94 -10.14
N HIS A 36 4.14 -9.12 -10.14
CA HIS A 36 4.98 -8.72 -9.01
C HIS A 36 5.04 -7.22 -8.81
N ALA A 37 5.16 -6.51 -9.92
CA ALA A 37 5.16 -5.06 -10.02
C ALA A 37 4.75 -4.71 -11.45
N SER A 38 4.51 -3.43 -11.72
CA SER A 38 4.19 -2.92 -13.06
C SER A 38 5.25 -3.23 -14.11
N SER A 39 6.50 -3.46 -13.70
CA SER A 39 7.63 -3.81 -14.57
C SER A 39 7.77 -5.31 -14.84
N HIS A 40 6.94 -6.16 -14.23
CA HIS A 40 7.09 -7.61 -14.29
C HIS A 40 5.92 -8.26 -15.00
N ASP A 41 6.22 -9.28 -15.80
CA ASP A 41 5.23 -10.14 -16.44
C ASP A 41 5.24 -11.51 -15.77
N ALA A 42 4.16 -11.83 -15.06
CA ALA A 42 3.99 -13.11 -14.40
C ALA A 42 3.86 -14.31 -15.34
N THR A 43 3.43 -14.08 -16.58
CA THR A 43 3.14 -15.17 -17.53
C THR A 43 4.38 -15.92 -17.95
N GLN A 44 5.57 -15.34 -17.71
CA GLN A 44 6.86 -15.97 -17.96
C GLN A 44 7.15 -17.15 -17.02
N TYR A 45 6.54 -17.19 -15.83
CA TYR A 45 6.85 -18.19 -14.80
C TYR A 45 5.62 -18.71 -14.04
N ARG A 46 4.41 -18.27 -14.40
CA ARG A 46 3.14 -18.76 -13.82
C ARG A 46 2.14 -19.03 -14.91
N SER A 47 1.40 -20.13 -14.77
CA SER A 47 0.37 -20.50 -15.72
C SER A 47 -0.92 -19.72 -15.49
N LYS A 48 -1.72 -19.58 -16.55
CA LYS A 48 -3.04 -18.94 -16.45
C LYS A 48 -4.00 -19.78 -15.61
N GLU A 49 -3.88 -21.09 -15.70
CA GLU A 49 -4.71 -22.07 -14.98
C GLU A 49 -4.52 -21.94 -13.46
N GLU A 50 -3.27 -21.78 -13.00
CA GLU A 50 -2.95 -21.55 -11.59
C GLU A 50 -3.57 -20.23 -11.09
N SER A 51 -3.42 -19.16 -11.87
CA SER A 51 -3.98 -17.85 -11.52
C SER A 51 -5.51 -17.88 -11.44
N GLU A 52 -6.17 -18.56 -12.37
CA GLU A 52 -7.62 -18.75 -12.37
C GLU A 52 -8.10 -19.63 -11.21
N TYR A 53 -7.37 -20.70 -10.89
CA TYR A 53 -7.65 -21.56 -9.75
C TYR A 53 -7.72 -20.76 -8.44
N TRP A 54 -6.80 -19.80 -8.26
CA TRP A 54 -6.78 -18.92 -7.09
C TRP A 54 -7.81 -17.79 -7.15
N ARG A 55 -8.09 -17.21 -8.33
CA ARG A 55 -9.19 -16.23 -8.48
C ARG A 55 -10.54 -16.78 -8.04
N ARG A 56 -10.83 -18.04 -8.36
CA ARG A 56 -12.08 -18.71 -7.93
C ARG A 56 -12.17 -18.87 -6.41
N ARG A 57 -11.05 -18.77 -5.68
CA ARG A 57 -10.94 -18.84 -4.22
C ARG A 57 -10.78 -17.47 -3.55
N CYS A 58 -11.18 -16.40 -4.24
CA CYS A 58 -11.13 -15.05 -3.71
C CYS A 58 -11.77 -14.94 -2.31
N LEU A 59 -10.98 -14.50 -1.33
CA LEU A 59 -11.40 -14.38 0.07
C LEU A 59 -12.49 -13.33 0.24
N VAL A 60 -12.42 -12.23 -0.49
CA VAL A 60 -13.44 -11.17 -0.47
C VAL A 60 -14.80 -11.72 -0.94
N ALA A 61 -14.82 -12.45 -2.06
CA ALA A 61 -16.04 -13.06 -2.57
C ALA A 61 -16.60 -14.12 -1.60
N ARG A 62 -15.73 -14.92 -0.97
CA ARG A 62 -16.13 -15.91 0.03
C ARG A 62 -16.72 -15.25 1.29
N PHE A 63 -16.08 -14.19 1.78
CA PHE A 63 -16.54 -13.45 2.95
C PHE A 63 -17.88 -12.75 2.68
N ARG A 64 -18.02 -12.11 1.52
CA ARG A 64 -19.28 -11.50 1.07
C ARG A 64 -20.44 -12.50 1.11
N LYS A 65 -20.27 -13.68 0.49
CA LYS A 65 -21.31 -14.74 0.50
C LYS A 65 -21.69 -15.15 1.92
N TRP A 66 -20.72 -15.20 2.84
CA TRP A 66 -20.98 -15.54 4.23
C TRP A 66 -21.79 -14.45 4.94
N ILE A 67 -21.42 -13.18 4.85
CA ILE A 67 -22.17 -12.09 5.50
C ILE A 67 -23.56 -11.89 4.87
N GLN A 68 -23.71 -12.08 3.56
CA GLN A 68 -25.00 -12.05 2.87
C GLN A 68 -25.93 -13.16 3.37
N LYS A 69 -25.40 -14.38 3.57
CA LYS A 69 -26.16 -15.50 4.15
C LYS A 69 -26.66 -15.20 5.56
N ASN A 70 -25.96 -14.36 6.33
CA ASN A 70 -26.38 -13.94 7.66
C ASN A 70 -27.31 -12.71 7.65
N GLY A 71 -27.64 -12.16 6.48
CA GLY A 71 -28.50 -10.98 6.35
C GLY A 71 -27.83 -9.66 6.76
N TRP A 72 -26.49 -9.62 6.85
CA TRP A 72 -25.73 -8.42 7.24
C TRP A 72 -25.22 -7.61 6.04
N TRP A 73 -25.48 -8.08 4.83
CA TRP A 73 -25.05 -7.44 3.59
C TRP A 73 -26.01 -7.80 2.46
N SER A 74 -26.22 -6.88 1.55
CA SER A 74 -27.07 -7.01 0.35
C SER A 74 -26.31 -6.59 -0.90
N ASP A 75 -26.87 -6.92 -2.07
CA ASP A 75 -26.27 -6.49 -3.33
C ASP A 75 -26.40 -4.98 -3.56
N GLN A 76 -27.44 -4.35 -2.98
CA GLN A 76 -27.63 -2.91 -2.99
C GLN A 76 -26.53 -2.21 -2.18
N GLU A 77 -26.29 -2.67 -0.94
CA GLU A 77 -25.22 -2.14 -0.08
C GLU A 77 -23.84 -2.31 -0.73
N GLU A 78 -23.58 -3.42 -1.42
CA GLU A 78 -22.34 -3.57 -2.17
C GLU A 78 -22.20 -2.51 -3.27
N MET A 79 -23.26 -2.30 -4.06
CA MET A 79 -23.23 -1.38 -5.18
C MET A 79 -22.95 0.04 -4.69
N GLU A 80 -23.65 0.47 -3.64
CA GLU A 80 -23.44 1.76 -2.98
C GLU A 80 -22.03 1.87 -2.39
N PHE A 81 -21.57 0.84 -1.66
CA PHE A 81 -20.23 0.81 -1.08
C PHE A 81 -19.13 0.95 -2.14
N ARG A 82 -19.25 0.24 -3.26
CA ARG A 82 -18.28 0.33 -4.37
C ARG A 82 -18.30 1.71 -5.03
N GLY A 83 -19.49 2.29 -5.22
CA GLY A 83 -19.64 3.65 -5.75
C GLY A 83 -18.92 4.67 -4.87
N ASN A 84 -19.25 4.67 -3.58
CA ASN A 84 -18.67 5.59 -2.59
C ASN A 84 -17.15 5.39 -2.45
N THR A 85 -16.68 4.14 -2.44
CA THR A 85 -15.23 3.84 -2.38
C THR A 85 -14.51 4.37 -3.62
N LYS A 86 -15.10 4.19 -4.81
CA LYS A 86 -14.51 4.71 -6.05
C LYS A 86 -14.40 6.23 -6.01
N GLU A 87 -15.44 6.91 -5.54
CA GLU A 87 -15.42 8.36 -5.40
C GLU A 87 -14.33 8.81 -4.43
N GLN A 88 -14.20 8.16 -3.27
CA GLN A 88 -13.14 8.47 -2.30
C GLN A 88 -11.73 8.27 -2.88
N VAL A 89 -11.52 7.22 -3.67
CA VAL A 89 -10.23 6.97 -4.35
C VAL A 89 -9.93 8.08 -5.37
N LEU A 90 -10.92 8.51 -6.15
CA LEU A 90 -10.74 9.60 -7.11
C LEU A 90 -10.43 10.93 -6.43
N GLN A 91 -11.15 11.27 -5.35
CA GLN A 91 -10.87 12.47 -4.55
C GLN A 91 -9.49 12.42 -3.87
N ALA A 92 -9.03 11.23 -3.48
CA ALA A 92 -7.68 11.07 -2.94
C ALA A 92 -6.61 11.24 -4.02
N LEU A 93 -6.86 10.75 -5.24
CA LEU A 93 -5.97 10.92 -6.37
C LEU A 93 -5.86 12.39 -6.79
N GLU A 94 -6.98 13.09 -6.93
CA GLU A 94 -7.03 14.51 -7.28
C GLU A 94 -6.21 15.35 -6.27
N ARG A 95 -6.45 15.14 -4.97
CA ARG A 95 -5.65 15.81 -3.93
C ARG A 95 -4.15 15.48 -4.02
N ALA A 96 -3.80 14.24 -4.35
CA ALA A 96 -2.41 13.85 -4.51
C ALA A 96 -1.74 14.48 -5.74
N GLU A 97 -2.49 14.65 -6.84
CA GLU A 97 -2.00 15.31 -8.07
C GLU A 97 -1.85 16.83 -7.90
N GLU A 98 -2.71 17.45 -7.08
CA GLU A 98 -2.62 18.87 -6.72
C GLU A 98 -1.50 19.17 -5.70
N THR A 99 -1.00 18.16 -4.99
CA THR A 99 0.05 18.35 -3.99
C THR A 99 1.36 18.73 -4.67
N GLU A 100 1.97 19.82 -4.23
CA GLU A 100 3.28 20.24 -4.73
C GLU A 100 4.33 19.14 -4.52
N LYS A 101 5.29 19.06 -5.44
CA LYS A 101 6.43 18.17 -5.27
C LYS A 101 7.23 18.57 -4.03
N PRO A 102 7.85 17.61 -3.33
CA PRO A 102 8.73 17.92 -2.22
C PRO A 102 9.86 18.85 -2.69
N PRO A 103 10.29 19.81 -1.85
CA PRO A 103 11.39 20.70 -2.17
C PRO A 103 12.69 19.92 -2.38
N LEU A 104 13.63 20.53 -3.11
CA LEU A 104 14.96 19.96 -3.33
C LEU A 104 15.69 19.64 -2.01
N ALA A 105 15.49 20.47 -0.99
CA ALA A 105 16.10 20.29 0.32
C ALA A 105 15.79 18.92 0.95
N ASP A 106 14.61 18.36 0.67
CA ASP A 106 14.18 17.06 1.21
C ASP A 106 15.05 15.89 0.74
N LEU A 107 15.82 16.08 -0.35
CA LEU A 107 16.83 15.10 -0.79
C LEU A 107 17.95 14.89 0.26
N PHE A 108 18.17 15.87 1.14
CA PHE A 108 19.29 15.91 2.09
C PHE A 108 18.86 15.79 3.56
N THR A 109 17.56 15.93 3.85
CA THR A 109 16.99 15.74 5.19
C THR A 109 16.73 14.25 5.46
N ASP A 110 16.39 13.90 6.71
CA ASP A 110 16.03 12.54 7.17
C ASP A 110 17.10 11.44 6.98
N VAL A 111 18.31 11.78 6.51
CA VAL A 111 19.46 10.85 6.45
C VAL A 111 20.08 10.64 7.83
N TYR A 112 20.20 11.72 8.60
CA TYR A 112 20.72 11.76 9.98
C TYR A 112 19.83 12.67 10.82
N ASP A 113 19.88 12.53 12.15
CA ASP A 113 19.18 13.44 13.07
C ASP A 113 19.54 14.91 12.84
N GLN A 114 20.82 15.17 12.57
CA GLN A 114 21.34 16.49 12.19
C GLN A 114 22.07 16.39 10.85
N ILE A 115 21.82 17.33 9.94
CA ILE A 115 22.42 17.34 8.61
C ILE A 115 23.93 17.61 8.74
N PRO A 116 24.81 16.65 8.41
CA PRO A 116 26.25 16.83 8.48
C PRO A 116 26.74 17.79 7.38
N SER A 117 27.90 18.40 7.60
CA SER A 117 28.43 19.48 6.74
C SER A 117 28.56 19.08 5.27
N ASN A 118 28.92 17.83 4.98
CA ASN A 118 29.04 17.32 3.62
C ASN A 118 27.70 17.28 2.87
N LEU A 119 26.57 17.02 3.55
CA LEU A 119 25.25 17.06 2.91
C LEU A 119 24.79 18.50 2.68
N GLN A 120 25.09 19.41 3.61
CA GLN A 120 24.84 20.85 3.41
C GLN A 120 25.65 21.40 2.23
N GLU A 121 26.89 20.95 2.04
CA GLU A 121 27.72 21.32 0.88
C GLU A 121 27.14 20.79 -0.44
N GLN A 122 26.65 19.54 -0.46
CA GLN A 122 26.01 18.95 -1.64
C GLN A 122 24.70 19.66 -2.00
N GLU A 123 23.88 20.00 -1.01
CA GLU A 123 22.65 20.78 -1.23
C GLU A 123 22.97 22.13 -1.89
N ARG A 124 23.91 22.89 -1.32
CA ARG A 124 24.36 24.17 -1.89
C ARG A 124 24.86 24.02 -3.32
N PHE A 125 25.65 22.98 -3.59
CA PHE A 125 26.19 22.72 -4.92
C PHE A 125 25.09 22.53 -5.98
N ILE A 126 24.06 21.71 -5.69
CA ILE A 126 22.97 21.48 -6.65
C ILE A 126 22.10 22.74 -6.79
N ARG A 127 21.80 23.42 -5.69
CA ARG A 127 21.03 24.67 -5.70
C ARG A 127 21.70 25.74 -6.58
N ASP A 128 23.01 25.90 -6.46
CA ASP A 128 23.80 26.80 -7.30
C ASP A 128 23.83 26.37 -8.77
N ALA A 129 23.88 25.07 -9.06
CA ALA A 129 23.83 24.55 -10.42
C ALA A 129 22.48 24.86 -11.10
N ILE A 130 21.36 24.68 -10.38
CA ILE A 130 20.02 24.99 -10.87
C ILE A 130 19.88 26.49 -11.14
N ASN A 131 20.34 27.34 -10.21
CA ASN A 131 20.30 28.80 -10.38
C ASN A 131 21.12 29.28 -11.58
N LYS A 132 22.23 28.61 -11.91
CA LYS A 132 23.07 28.94 -13.08
C LYS A 132 22.45 28.49 -14.41
N ARG A 133 21.65 27.42 -14.41
CA ARG A 133 21.10 26.80 -15.63
C ARG A 133 19.65 26.36 -15.45
N PRO A 134 18.71 27.28 -15.18
CA PRO A 134 17.34 26.93 -14.82
C PRO A 134 16.62 26.13 -15.92
N ASN A 135 16.97 26.35 -17.19
CA ASN A 135 16.36 25.66 -18.34
C ASN A 135 16.77 24.17 -18.47
N GLU A 136 17.80 23.73 -17.74
CA GLU A 136 18.24 22.31 -17.72
C GLU A 136 17.52 21.49 -16.64
N TYR A 137 16.71 22.12 -15.78
CA TYR A 137 16.07 21.47 -14.62
C TYR A 137 14.54 21.62 -14.61
N PRO A 138 13.80 20.70 -13.97
CA PRO A 138 12.36 20.83 -13.79
C PRO A 138 11.99 22.09 -13.00
N THR A 139 11.04 22.86 -13.50
CA THR A 139 10.59 24.11 -12.86
C THR A 139 9.52 23.89 -11.79
N ASN A 140 8.99 22.67 -11.67
CA ASN A 140 7.91 22.32 -10.73
C ASN A 140 8.41 21.71 -9.42
N ILE A 141 9.69 21.89 -9.09
CA ILE A 141 10.30 21.44 -7.83
C ILE A 141 10.69 22.70 -7.05
N PRO A 142 10.12 22.94 -5.86
CA PRO A 142 10.54 24.06 -5.01
C PRO A 142 12.02 23.91 -4.63
N LEU A 143 12.77 25.01 -4.64
CA LEU A 143 14.18 25.03 -4.26
C LEU A 143 14.35 25.22 -2.76
#